data_AF-A9VT35-F1
#
_entry.id   AF-A9VT35-F1
#
_cell.length_a   1.000
_cell.length_b   1.000
_cell.length_c   1.000
_cell.angle_alpha   90.00
_cell.angle_beta   90.00
_cell.angle_gamma   90.00
#
_symmetry.space_group_name_H-M   'P 1'
#
loop_
_entity.id
_entity.type
_entity.pdbx_description
1 polymer ?
#
loop_
_entity_poly.entity_id
_entity_poly.type
_entity_poly.pdbx_seq_one_letter_code
_entity_poly.pdbx_strand_id
1 'polypeptide(L)'
;MLRRLDRPIHFLERYGLKIFTVFLLVVLICITHFFQSHVPLKSFMSYFLEKKESTFINIAAIFIGMYFALFTIFGSVKRDSIISSLSEEDISKLIRFLRNALIGSVVYIFLTLFFTKEHDSLLWNYFNIVLFTSLIYMLFSAFRFGIYIVFIVSDDLSRISEDHQELINQENHHIELMMKLEDFLNDYEKLSEEEQNKILRQIIREREDSQDS
;
A
#
# COMPACT_ATOMS: atom_id res chain seq x y z
N MET A 1 -14.52 -5.28 21.02
CA MET A 1 -14.02 -4.14 21.83
C MET A 1 -13.10 -3.17 21.05
N LEU A 2 -12.92 -3.35 19.73
CA LEU A 2 -12.04 -2.51 18.87
C LEU A 2 -12.72 -1.32 18.16
N ARG A 3 -14.06 -1.24 18.14
CA ARG A 3 -14.81 -0.23 17.34
C ARG A 3 -14.79 1.22 17.87
N ARG A 4 -14.29 1.47 19.09
CA ARG A 4 -14.30 2.82 19.72
C ARG A 4 -12.94 3.54 19.61
N LEU A 5 -11.84 2.84 19.37
CA LEU A 5 -10.52 3.45 19.14
C LEU A 5 -10.31 3.92 17.69
N ASP A 6 -11.13 3.46 16.74
CA ASP A 6 -10.99 3.83 15.32
C ASP A 6 -11.21 5.33 15.07
N ARG A 7 -12.07 6.01 15.84
CA ARG A 7 -12.37 7.44 15.62
C ARG A 7 -11.19 8.37 15.93
N PRO A 8 -10.55 8.31 17.11
CA PRO A 8 -9.39 9.15 17.38
C PRO A 8 -8.20 8.77 16.49
N ILE A 9 -8.02 7.49 16.15
CA ILE A 9 -6.96 7.04 15.24
C ILE A 9 -7.21 7.57 13.83
N HIS A 10 -8.41 7.45 13.27
CA HIS A 10 -8.74 8.04 11.97
C HIS A 10 -8.72 9.56 11.97
N PHE A 11 -9.02 10.21 13.10
CA PHE A 11 -8.93 11.66 13.21
C PHE A 11 -7.46 12.13 13.25
N LEU A 12 -6.62 11.45 14.04
CA LEU A 12 -5.18 11.68 14.12
C LEU A 12 -4.49 11.33 12.80
N GLU A 13 -4.96 10.30 12.12
CA GLU A 13 -4.55 9.99 10.76
C GLU A 13 -4.96 11.15 9.85
N ARG A 14 -6.23 11.50 9.72
CA ARG A 14 -6.69 12.50 8.73
C ARG A 14 -6.17 13.92 9.00
N TYR A 15 -6.06 14.33 10.26
CA TYR A 15 -5.73 15.70 10.66
C TYR A 15 -4.43 15.84 11.44
N GLY A 16 -3.89 14.77 12.01
CA GLY A 16 -2.74 14.84 12.92
C GLY A 16 -1.50 15.45 12.29
N LEU A 17 -1.23 15.18 11.01
CA LEU A 17 -0.09 15.80 10.33
C LEU A 17 -0.30 17.31 10.16
N LYS A 18 -1.52 17.76 9.84
CA LYS A 18 -1.86 19.20 9.75
C LYS A 18 -1.81 19.88 11.12
N ILE A 19 -2.40 19.25 12.13
CA ILE A 19 -2.41 19.74 13.51
C ILE A 19 -0.98 19.82 14.04
N PHE A 20 -0.16 18.79 13.81
CA PHE A 20 1.24 18.77 14.20
C PHE A 20 2.03 19.87 13.51
N THR A 21 1.84 20.10 12.22
CA THR A 21 2.55 21.17 11.51
C THR A 21 2.10 22.56 11.94
N VAL A 22 0.81 22.77 12.20
CA VAL A 22 0.30 24.04 12.73
C VAL A 22 0.80 24.26 14.15
N PHE A 23 0.80 23.22 14.99
CA PHE A 23 1.33 23.26 16.34
C PHE A 23 2.82 23.59 16.34
N LEU A 24 3.61 22.91 15.50
CA LEU A 24 5.05 23.17 15.36
C LEU A 24 5.31 24.61 14.88
N LEU A 25 4.51 25.12 13.95
CA LEU A 25 4.59 26.50 13.48
C LEU A 25 4.30 27.49 14.62
N VAL A 26 3.21 27.29 15.37
CA VAL A 26 2.82 28.15 16.50
C VAL A 26 3.88 28.10 17.60
N VAL A 27 4.40 26.91 17.92
CA VAL A 27 5.47 26.74 18.92
C VAL A 27 6.75 27.47 18.48
N LEU A 28 7.15 27.35 17.21
CA LEU A 28 8.33 28.07 16.70
C LEU A 28 8.15 29.58 16.72
N ILE A 29 6.97 30.09 16.37
CA ILE A 29 6.65 31.51 16.46
C ILE A 29 6.66 31.98 17.92
N CYS A 30 6.04 31.23 18.84
CA CYS A 30 6.04 31.57 20.27
C CYS A 30 7.46 31.54 20.85
N ILE A 31 8.29 30.54 20.52
CA ILE A 31 9.67 30.47 20.99
C ILE A 31 10.49 31.63 20.44
N THR A 32 10.38 31.94 19.15
CA THR A 32 11.14 33.06 18.56
C THR A 32 10.69 34.43 19.08
N HIS A 33 9.40 34.60 19.37
CA HIS A 33 8.87 35.82 19.96
C HIS A 33 9.21 35.96 21.46
N PHE A 34 9.16 34.87 22.22
CA PHE A 34 9.38 34.88 23.67
C PHE A 34 10.87 34.83 24.06
N PHE A 35 11.70 34.10 23.30
CA PHE A 35 13.13 33.94 23.53
C PHE A 35 14.01 34.80 22.61
N GLN A 36 13.44 35.86 22.03
CA GLN A 36 14.08 36.76 21.07
C GLN A 36 15.46 37.27 21.51
N SER A 37 15.75 37.27 22.81
CA SER A 37 16.99 37.78 23.40
C SER A 37 17.96 36.72 23.99
N HIS A 38 17.59 35.43 24.08
CA HIS A 38 18.38 34.43 24.83
C HIS A 38 18.77 33.16 24.06
N VAL A 39 18.09 32.83 22.95
CA VAL A 39 18.37 31.59 22.20
C VAL A 39 18.83 31.94 20.78
N PRO A 40 20.02 31.49 20.33
CA PRO A 40 20.50 31.72 18.96
C PRO A 40 19.79 30.83 17.92
N LEU A 41 18.48 30.62 18.08
CA LEU A 41 17.66 29.80 17.18
C LEU A 41 17.63 30.43 15.77
N LYS A 42 17.65 31.77 15.69
CA LYS A 42 17.76 32.53 14.43
C LYS A 42 19.01 32.13 13.66
N SER A 43 20.17 32.20 14.32
CA SER A 43 21.45 31.88 13.68
C SER A 43 21.54 30.41 13.29
N PHE A 44 20.99 29.50 14.12
CA PHE A 44 20.95 28.08 13.78
C PHE A 44 20.09 27.81 12.54
N MET A 45 18.84 28.30 12.50
CA MET A 45 17.96 28.07 11.34
C MET A 45 18.51 28.69 10.07
N SER A 46 18.94 29.95 10.13
CA SER A 46 19.51 30.64 8.98
C SER A 46 20.74 29.91 8.47
N TYR A 47 21.66 29.52 9.35
CA TYR A 47 22.87 28.78 8.96
C TYR A 47 22.56 27.39 8.38
N PHE A 48 21.62 26.66 9.00
CA PHE A 48 21.25 25.33 8.57
C PHE A 48 20.56 25.33 7.21
N LEU A 49 19.61 26.26 7.00
CA LEU A 49 18.89 26.43 5.75
C LEU A 49 19.83 26.92 4.64
N GLU A 50 20.60 27.99 4.88
CA GLU A 50 21.48 28.60 3.87
C GLU A 50 22.59 27.63 3.44
N LYS A 51 23.19 26.89 4.37
CA LYS A 51 24.29 25.96 4.05
C LYS A 51 23.83 24.70 3.31
N LYS A 52 22.56 24.31 3.45
CA LYS A 52 22.02 23.06 2.91
C LYS A 52 20.87 23.25 1.92
N GLU A 53 20.58 24.49 1.54
CA GLU A 53 19.49 24.86 0.64
C GLU A 53 19.48 24.03 -0.64
N SER A 54 20.60 24.01 -1.37
CA SER A 54 20.74 23.21 -2.60
C SER A 54 20.49 21.72 -2.39
N THR A 55 20.89 21.17 -1.24
CA THR A 55 20.62 19.76 -0.90
C THR A 55 19.13 19.52 -0.71
N PHE A 56 18.43 20.41 0.01
CA PHE A 56 17.01 20.27 0.25
C PHE A 56 16.16 20.48 -1.01
N ILE A 57 16.55 21.41 -1.89
CA ILE A 57 15.92 21.56 -3.21
C ILE A 57 16.06 20.27 -4.02
N ASN A 58 17.26 19.67 -4.05
CA ASN A 58 17.48 18.41 -4.77
C ASN A 58 16.65 17.26 -4.20
N ILE A 59 16.56 17.13 -2.87
CA ILE A 59 15.70 16.13 -2.21
C ILE A 59 14.23 16.34 -2.60
N ALA A 60 13.76 17.59 -2.57
CA ALA A 60 12.39 17.92 -2.96
C ALA A 60 12.12 17.56 -4.44
N ALA A 61 13.06 17.82 -5.35
CA ALA A 61 12.94 17.45 -6.75
C ALA A 61 12.88 15.93 -6.96
N ILE A 62 13.72 15.16 -6.25
CA ILE A 62 13.69 13.68 -6.27
C ILE A 62 12.33 13.16 -5.78
N PHE A 63 11.82 13.72 -4.69
CA PHE A 63 10.50 13.34 -4.17
C PHE A 63 9.38 13.64 -5.16
N ILE A 64 9.40 14.79 -5.84
CA ILE A 64 8.43 15.10 -6.90
C ILE A 64 8.48 14.04 -8.01
N GLY A 65 9.67 13.68 -8.50
CA GLY A 65 9.83 12.64 -9.51
C GLY A 65 9.29 11.28 -9.06
N MET A 66 9.62 10.88 -7.83
CA MET A 66 9.12 9.64 -7.22
C MET A 66 7.60 9.64 -7.10
N TYR A 67 6.99 10.76 -6.72
CA TYR A 67 5.54 10.87 -6.59
C TYR A 67 4.84 10.77 -7.94
N PHE A 68 5.38 11.38 -9.00
CA PHE A 68 4.84 11.20 -10.35
C PHE A 68 4.92 9.75 -10.83
N ALA A 69 6.03 9.06 -10.54
CA ALA A 69 6.16 7.63 -10.85
C ALA A 69 5.10 6.80 -10.11
N LEU A 70 4.92 7.03 -8.80
CA LEU A 70 3.91 6.35 -7.99
C LEU A 70 2.48 6.65 -8.46
N PHE A 71 2.18 7.90 -8.84
CA PHE A 71 0.87 8.25 -9.43
C PHE A 71 0.63 7.50 -10.74
N THR A 72 1.66 7.38 -11.58
CA THR A 72 1.56 6.63 -12.84
C THR A 72 1.33 5.15 -12.57
N ILE A 73 2.02 4.57 -11.57
CA ILE A 73 1.80 3.18 -11.16
C ILE A 73 0.37 3.00 -10.67
N PHE A 74 -0.09 3.79 -9.69
CA PHE A 74 -1.45 3.66 -9.16
C PHE A 74 -2.54 3.97 -10.20
N GLY A 75 -2.27 4.87 -11.16
CA GLY A 75 -3.20 5.21 -12.24
C GLY A 75 -3.21 4.20 -13.40
N SER A 76 -2.12 3.47 -13.62
CA SER A 76 -1.96 2.48 -14.68
C SER A 76 -2.48 1.09 -14.28
N VAL A 77 -2.64 0.84 -12.98
CA VAL A 77 -3.10 -0.46 -12.50
C VAL A 77 -4.54 -0.69 -12.93
N LYS A 78 -4.71 -1.55 -13.95
CA LYS A 78 -5.97 -2.21 -14.28
C LYS A 78 -6.41 -3.05 -13.08
N ARG A 79 -7.71 -3.12 -12.85
CA ARG A 79 -8.44 -3.77 -11.73
C ARG A 79 -8.04 -5.21 -11.35
N ASP A 80 -7.07 -5.84 -12.02
CA ASP A 80 -6.76 -7.27 -11.93
C ASP A 80 -5.33 -7.61 -11.45
N SER A 81 -4.58 -6.67 -10.85
CA SER A 81 -3.21 -6.97 -10.39
C SER A 81 -2.89 -6.28 -9.07
N ILE A 82 -2.61 -7.09 -8.03
CA ILE A 82 -1.95 -6.84 -6.71
C ILE A 82 -2.56 -5.71 -5.84
N ILE A 83 -3.06 -4.64 -6.44
CA ILE A 83 -3.81 -3.56 -5.82
C ILE A 83 -5.33 -3.87 -5.84
N SER A 84 -5.78 -4.96 -6.50
CA SER A 84 -7.19 -5.36 -6.44
C SER A 84 -7.61 -5.92 -5.09
N SER A 85 -6.65 -6.34 -4.24
CA SER A 85 -6.90 -6.72 -2.84
C SER A 85 -7.01 -5.50 -1.91
N LEU A 86 -6.48 -4.33 -2.31
CA LEU A 86 -6.71 -3.10 -1.58
C LEU A 86 -8.13 -2.61 -1.82
N SER A 87 -8.84 -2.32 -0.72
CA SER A 87 -10.08 -1.56 -0.78
C SER A 87 -9.88 -0.26 -1.56
N GLU A 88 -10.85 0.11 -2.42
CA GLU A 88 -10.84 1.39 -3.14
C GLU A 88 -10.62 2.59 -2.19
N GLU A 89 -11.04 2.44 -0.93
CA GLU A 89 -10.81 3.44 0.12
C GLU A 89 -9.32 3.63 0.46
N ASP A 90 -8.52 2.56 0.51
CA ASP A 90 -7.11 2.61 0.90
C ASP A 90 -6.24 3.12 -0.25
N ILE A 91 -6.59 2.76 -1.49
CA ILE A 91 -5.98 3.35 -2.71
C ILE A 91 -6.27 4.86 -2.75
N SER A 92 -7.52 5.26 -2.50
CA SER A 92 -7.91 6.67 -2.46
C SER A 92 -7.18 7.45 -1.36
N LYS A 93 -7.00 6.85 -0.16
CA LYS A 93 -6.19 7.43 0.93
C LYS A 93 -4.73 7.58 0.52
N LEU A 94 -4.15 6.57 -0.12
CA LEU A 94 -2.77 6.55 -0.57
C LEU A 94 -2.50 7.64 -1.61
N ILE A 95 -3.37 7.75 -2.63
CA ILE A 95 -3.39 8.82 -3.63
C ILE A 95 -3.49 10.19 -2.95
N ARG A 96 -4.31 10.32 -1.89
CA ARG A 96 -4.44 11.58 -1.14
C ARG A 96 -3.17 11.94 -0.37
N PHE A 97 -2.50 10.98 0.26
CA PHE A 97 -1.22 11.22 0.94
C PHE A 97 -0.13 11.59 -0.05
N LEU A 98 -0.06 10.89 -1.18
CA LEU A 98 0.86 11.17 -2.26
C LEU A 98 0.65 12.58 -2.82
N ARG A 99 -0.60 12.98 -3.04
CA ARG A 99 -0.95 14.33 -3.50
C ARG A 99 -0.51 15.40 -2.51
N ASN A 100 -0.75 15.19 -1.21
CA ASN A 100 -0.35 16.15 -0.18
C ASN A 100 1.18 16.27 -0.09
N ALA A 101 1.90 15.15 -0.20
CA ALA A 101 3.37 15.14 -0.21
C ALA A 101 3.91 15.90 -1.42
N LEU A 102 3.33 15.66 -2.61
CA LEU A 102 3.68 16.38 -3.84
C LEU A 102 3.43 17.88 -3.73
N ILE A 103 2.26 18.28 -3.22
CA ILE A 103 1.96 19.69 -2.97
C ILE A 103 2.98 20.28 -1.98
N GLY A 104 3.33 19.56 -0.92
CA GLY A 104 4.33 19.99 0.05
C GLY A 104 5.71 20.23 -0.58
N SER A 105 6.19 19.30 -1.42
CA SER A 105 7.46 19.46 -2.14
C SER A 105 7.44 20.62 -3.13
N VAL A 106 6.35 20.79 -3.88
CA VAL A 106 6.18 21.91 -4.82
C VAL A 106 6.15 23.24 -4.07
N VAL A 107 5.35 23.36 -3.00
CA VAL A 107 5.27 24.56 -2.17
C VAL A 107 6.64 24.89 -1.57
N TYR A 108 7.39 23.89 -1.10
CA TYR A 108 8.74 24.10 -0.58
C TYR A 108 9.68 24.68 -1.64
N ILE A 109 9.76 24.08 -2.84
CA ILE A 109 10.61 24.60 -3.93
C ILE A 109 10.20 26.02 -4.31
N PHE A 110 8.89 26.27 -4.45
CA PHE A 110 8.38 27.60 -4.76
C PHE A 110 8.75 28.63 -3.68
N LEU A 111 8.61 28.27 -2.40
CA LEU A 111 9.03 29.14 -1.30
C LEU A 111 10.53 29.41 -1.35
N THR A 112 11.35 28.41 -1.62
CA THR A 112 12.80 28.59 -1.74
C THR A 112 13.20 29.50 -2.89
N LEU A 113 12.43 29.58 -3.98
CA LEU A 113 12.71 30.57 -5.06
C LEU A 113 12.57 32.03 -4.61
N PHE A 114 11.72 32.31 -3.62
CA PHE A 114 11.58 33.64 -3.04
C PHE A 114 12.56 33.91 -1.89
N PHE A 115 13.39 32.93 -1.55
CA PHE A 115 14.43 33.09 -0.53
C PHE A 115 15.50 34.08 -1.04
N THR A 116 15.50 35.28 -0.46
CA THR A 116 16.45 36.35 -0.80
C THR A 116 17.47 36.46 0.33
N LYS A 117 18.74 36.74 0.05
CA LYS A 117 19.84 36.68 1.05
C LYS A 117 19.92 37.87 2.03
N GLU A 118 18.91 38.75 2.06
CA GLU A 118 18.93 39.96 2.88
C GLU A 118 18.57 39.67 4.35
N HIS A 119 19.55 39.86 5.24
CA HIS A 119 19.62 39.20 6.54
C HIS A 119 18.96 39.91 7.75
N ASP A 120 18.35 41.09 7.57
CA ASP A 120 18.05 41.96 8.73
C ASP A 120 16.60 42.45 8.92
N SER A 121 15.63 41.92 8.16
CA SER A 121 14.22 42.26 8.43
C SER A 121 13.52 41.22 9.33
N LEU A 122 12.60 41.69 10.19
CA LEU A 122 11.71 40.81 10.98
C LEU A 122 10.89 39.89 10.07
N LEU A 123 10.51 40.37 8.88
CA LEU A 123 9.80 39.58 7.86
C LEU A 123 10.63 38.38 7.39
N TRP A 124 11.95 38.56 7.28
CA TRP A 124 12.87 37.49 6.90
C TRP A 124 12.92 36.35 7.93
N ASN A 125 12.85 36.68 9.22
CA ASN A 125 12.78 35.68 10.28
C ASN A 125 11.51 34.84 10.19
N TYR A 126 10.35 35.47 9.98
CA TYR A 126 9.09 34.74 9.79
C TYR A 126 9.14 33.87 8.54
N PHE A 127 9.76 34.37 7.46
CA PHE A 127 9.95 33.60 6.23
C PHE A 127 10.79 32.33 6.46
N ASN A 128 11.89 32.42 7.20
CA ASN A 128 12.70 31.25 7.56
C ASN A 128 11.94 30.20 8.36
N ILE A 129 11.11 30.65 9.30
CA ILE A 129 10.27 29.75 10.10
C ILE A 129 9.28 29.02 9.20
N VAL A 130 8.65 29.74 8.26
CA VAL A 130 7.73 29.16 7.28
C VAL A 130 8.46 28.17 6.38
N LEU A 131 9.65 28.52 5.89
CA LEU A 131 10.43 27.68 4.99
C LEU A 131 10.94 26.41 5.68
N PHE A 132 11.40 26.52 6.93
CA PHE A 132 11.75 25.37 7.76
C PHE A 132 10.55 24.48 8.09
N THR A 133 9.41 25.09 8.42
CA THR A 133 8.18 24.34 8.69
C THR A 133 7.69 23.62 7.43
N SER A 134 7.83 24.24 6.25
CA SER A 134 7.51 23.62 4.96
C SER A 134 8.43 22.44 4.65
N LEU A 135 9.73 22.55 4.96
CA LEU A 135 10.67 21.43 4.82
C LEU A 135 10.26 20.25 5.70
N ILE A 136 9.94 20.51 6.98
CA ILE A 136 9.46 19.49 7.91
C ILE A 136 8.16 18.87 7.41
N TYR A 137 7.21 19.68 6.94
CA TYR A 137 5.94 19.21 6.39
C TYR A 137 6.17 18.23 5.23
N MET A 138 7.07 18.58 4.30
CA MET A 138 7.44 17.72 3.18
C MET A 138 7.98 16.37 3.66
N LEU A 139 8.95 16.37 4.57
CA LEU A 139 9.58 15.16 5.10
C LEU A 139 8.60 14.26 5.84
N PHE A 140 7.77 14.81 6.73
CA PHE A 140 6.77 14.04 7.46
C PHE A 140 5.68 13.50 6.55
N SER A 141 5.27 14.25 5.52
CA SER A 141 4.30 13.77 4.54
C SER A 141 4.85 12.58 3.75
N ALA A 142 6.12 12.63 3.35
CA ALA A 142 6.82 11.52 2.69
C ALA A 142 6.92 10.29 3.60
N PHE A 143 7.36 10.50 4.85
CA PHE A 143 7.53 9.44 5.83
C PHE A 143 6.22 8.72 6.15
N ARG A 144 5.13 9.48 6.32
CA ARG A 144 3.79 8.93 6.53
C ARG A 144 3.34 8.05 5.37
N PHE A 145 3.55 8.51 4.14
CA PHE A 145 3.22 7.72 2.96
C PHE A 145 4.02 6.41 2.96
N GLY A 146 5.31 6.46 3.27
CA GLY A 146 6.17 5.28 3.37
C GLY A 146 5.67 4.27 4.42
N ILE A 147 5.36 4.72 5.64
CA ILE A 147 4.81 3.84 6.68
C ILE A 147 3.51 3.17 6.23
N TYR A 148 2.61 3.93 5.61
CA TYR A 148 1.31 3.43 5.19
C TYR A 148 1.45 2.35 4.11
N ILE A 149 2.36 2.54 3.14
CA ILE A 149 2.69 1.50 2.15
C ILE A 149 3.26 0.27 2.83
N VAL A 150 4.23 0.41 3.74
CA VAL A 150 4.85 -0.75 4.41
C VAL A 150 3.80 -1.55 5.17
N PHE A 151 2.86 -0.87 5.83
CA PHE A 151 1.79 -1.52 6.56
C PHE A 151 0.84 -2.29 5.64
N ILE A 152 0.41 -1.68 4.53
CA ILE A 152 -0.41 -2.34 3.51
C ILE A 152 0.29 -3.57 2.94
N VAL A 153 1.55 -3.40 2.51
CA VAL A 153 2.33 -4.48 1.88
C VAL A 153 2.55 -5.63 2.87
N SER A 154 2.76 -5.32 4.16
CA SER A 154 2.95 -6.33 5.19
C SER A 154 1.66 -7.11 5.52
N ASP A 155 0.51 -6.44 5.56
CA ASP A 155 -0.80 -7.10 5.74
C ASP A 155 -1.13 -7.98 4.53
N ASP A 156 -0.89 -7.49 3.32
CA ASP A 156 -1.19 -8.20 2.07
C ASP A 156 -0.24 -9.40 1.83
N LEU A 157 1.05 -9.27 2.14
CA LEU A 157 2.00 -10.39 2.12
C LEU A 157 1.57 -11.55 3.03
N SER A 158 0.96 -11.24 4.18
CA SER A 158 0.49 -12.28 5.10
C SER A 158 -0.71 -13.05 4.54
N ARG A 159 -1.63 -12.35 3.85
CA ARG A 159 -2.84 -12.93 3.24
C ARG A 159 -2.56 -13.70 1.96
N ILE A 160 -1.63 -13.23 1.13
CA ILE A 160 -1.21 -13.94 -0.09
C ILE A 160 -0.66 -15.34 0.27
N SER A 161 0.01 -15.47 1.42
CA SER A 161 0.51 -16.75 1.90
C SER A 161 -0.62 -17.73 2.26
N GLU A 162 -1.72 -17.22 2.82
CA GLU A 162 -2.89 -18.02 3.22
C GLU A 162 -3.72 -18.44 2.00
N ASP A 163 -4.01 -17.51 1.08
CA ASP A 163 -4.76 -17.79 -0.15
C ASP A 163 -4.04 -18.79 -1.06
N HIS A 164 -2.70 -18.70 -1.14
CA HIS A 164 -1.93 -19.64 -1.95
C HIS A 164 -1.99 -21.07 -1.38
N GLN A 165 -1.97 -21.20 -0.06
CA GLN A 165 -2.11 -22.49 0.60
C GLN A 165 -3.53 -23.07 0.42
N GLU A 166 -4.54 -22.22 0.43
CA GLU A 166 -5.93 -22.62 0.22
C GLU A 166 -6.19 -23.06 -1.24
N LEU A 167 -5.61 -22.37 -2.22
CA LEU A 167 -5.63 -22.76 -3.64
C LEU A 167 -4.96 -24.12 -3.86
N ILE A 168 -3.80 -24.37 -3.25
CA ILE A 168 -3.11 -25.67 -3.32
C ILE A 168 -3.98 -26.78 -2.71
N ASN A 169 -4.66 -26.50 -1.59
CA ASN A 169 -5.54 -27.46 -0.95
C ASN A 169 -6.79 -27.77 -1.79
N GLN A 170 -7.37 -26.76 -2.45
CA GLN A 170 -8.50 -26.95 -3.36
C GLN A 170 -8.11 -27.76 -4.59
N GLU A 171 -6.93 -27.49 -5.18
CA GLU A 171 -6.41 -28.25 -6.31
C GLU A 171 -6.17 -29.72 -5.92
N ASN A 172 -5.54 -29.97 -4.77
CA ASN A 172 -5.35 -31.32 -4.25
C ASN A 172 -6.68 -32.06 -4.01
N HIS A 173 -7.70 -31.36 -3.48
CA HIS A 173 -9.02 -31.96 -3.28
C HIS A 173 -9.71 -32.30 -4.60
N HIS A 174 -9.53 -31.45 -5.63
CA HIS A 174 -10.07 -31.69 -6.96
C HIS A 174 -9.41 -32.89 -7.64
N ILE A 175 -8.10 -33.04 -7.47
CA ILE A 175 -7.34 -34.21 -7.94
C ILE A 175 -7.83 -35.48 -7.23
N GLU A 176 -8.04 -35.42 -5.91
CA GLU A 176 -8.55 -36.56 -5.14
C GLU A 176 -9.96 -36.98 -5.59
N LEU A 177 -10.83 -36.02 -5.88
CA LEU A 177 -12.17 -36.28 -6.43
C LEU A 177 -12.11 -36.90 -7.83
N MET A 178 -11.20 -36.43 -8.69
CA MET A 178 -11.01 -36.98 -10.03
C MET A 178 -10.49 -38.42 -9.97
N MET A 179 -9.55 -38.72 -9.08
CA MET A 179 -9.08 -40.10 -8.86
C MET A 179 -10.21 -41.01 -8.38
N LYS A 180 -11.03 -40.56 -7.42
CA LYS A 180 -12.20 -41.33 -6.95
C LYS A 180 -13.23 -41.56 -8.05
N LEU A 181 -13.41 -40.60 -8.94
CA LEU A 181 -14.30 -40.71 -10.09
C LEU A 181 -13.76 -41.72 -11.11
N GLU A 182 -12.45 -41.69 -11.36
CA GLU A 182 -11.75 -42.61 -12.25
C GLU A 182 -11.82 -44.05 -11.72
N ASP A 183 -11.60 -44.26 -10.42
CA ASP A 183 -11.77 -45.56 -9.77
C ASP A 183 -13.21 -46.08 -9.89
N PHE A 184 -14.20 -45.21 -9.64
CA PHE A 184 -15.61 -45.58 -9.78
C PHE A 184 -15.98 -45.98 -11.22
N LEU A 185 -15.48 -45.23 -12.21
CA LEU A 185 -15.71 -45.53 -13.63
C LEU A 185 -15.06 -46.87 -14.02
N ASN A 186 -13.83 -47.12 -13.58
CA ASN A 186 -13.13 -48.38 -13.83
C ASN A 186 -13.86 -49.58 -13.20
N ASP A 187 -14.39 -49.43 -11.99
CA ASP A 187 -15.17 -50.48 -11.33
C ASP A 187 -16.51 -50.73 -12.04
N TYR A 188 -17.18 -49.68 -12.50
CA TYR A 188 -18.41 -49.80 -13.27
C TYR A 188 -18.20 -50.49 -14.63
N GLU A 189 -17.10 -50.16 -15.31
CA GLU A 189 -16.75 -50.77 -16.60
C GLU A 189 -16.45 -52.26 -16.45
N LYS A 190 -15.70 -52.67 -15.41
CA LYS A 190 -15.48 -54.08 -15.07
C LYS A 190 -16.77 -54.82 -14.78
N LEU A 191 -17.69 -54.23 -14.01
CA LEU A 191 -18.99 -54.83 -13.72
C LEU A 191 -19.81 -55.03 -14.99
N SER A 192 -19.82 -54.04 -15.89
CA SER A 192 -20.48 -54.14 -17.20
C SER A 192 -19.89 -55.24 -18.06
N GLU A 193 -18.56 -55.37 -18.12
CA GLU A 193 -17.88 -56.45 -18.86
C GLU A 193 -18.19 -57.83 -18.27
N GLU A 194 -18.27 -57.96 -16.95
CA GLU A 194 -18.66 -59.21 -16.29
C GLU A 194 -20.12 -59.59 -16.59
N GLU A 195 -21.03 -58.61 -16.58
CA GLU A 195 -22.44 -58.79 -16.92
C GLU A 195 -22.59 -59.28 -18.36
N GLN A 196 -21.91 -58.62 -19.31
CA GLN A 196 -21.92 -59.00 -20.72
C GLN A 196 -21.31 -60.40 -20.95
N ASN A 197 -20.23 -60.73 -20.26
CA ASN A 197 -19.63 -62.06 -20.32
C ASN A 197 -20.55 -63.16 -19.75
N LYS A 198 -21.32 -62.87 -18.69
CA LYS A 198 -22.31 -63.82 -18.16
C LYS A 198 -23.44 -64.08 -19.17
N ILE A 199 -23.96 -63.03 -19.80
CA ILE A 199 -24.98 -63.14 -20.84
C ILE A 199 -24.47 -63.97 -22.02
N LEU A 200 -23.24 -63.69 -22.49
CA LEU A 200 -22.63 -64.42 -23.60
C LEU A 200 -22.46 -65.92 -23.27
N ARG A 201 -22.04 -66.25 -22.05
CA ARG A 201 -21.91 -67.64 -21.59
C ARG A 201 -23.25 -68.36 -21.51
N GLN A 202 -24.33 -67.68 -21.12
CA GLN A 202 -25.69 -68.25 -21.16
C GLN A 202 -26.11 -68.55 -22.59
N ILE A 203 -25.92 -67.62 -23.53
CA ILE A 203 -26.27 -67.81 -24.95
C ILE A 203 -25.49 -68.99 -25.55
N ILE A 204 -24.21 -69.15 -25.20
CA ILE A 204 -23.38 -70.26 -25.68
C ILE A 204 -23.91 -71.60 -25.13
N ARG A 205 -24.21 -71.68 -23.83
CA ARG A 205 -24.80 -72.88 -23.23
C ARG A 205 -26.15 -73.24 -23.83
N GLU A 206 -27.04 -72.26 -24.02
CA GLU A 206 -28.34 -72.49 -24.64
C GLU A 206 -28.21 -73.02 -26.08
N ARG A 207 -27.18 -72.59 -26.82
CA ARG A 207 -26.88 -73.11 -28.16
C ARG A 207 -26.29 -74.52 -28.16
N GLU A 208 -25.46 -74.85 -27.17
CA GLU A 208 -24.91 -76.20 -27.01
C GLU A 208 -26.02 -77.19 -26.61
N ASP A 209 -26.88 -76.82 -25.66
CA ASP A 209 -28.01 -77.65 -25.21
C ASP A 209 -29.08 -77.86 -26.31
N SER A 210 -29.21 -76.93 -27.26
CA SER A 210 -30.12 -77.03 -28.39
C SER A 210 -29.54 -77.71 -29.64
N GLN A 211 -28.24 -78.05 -29.64
CA GLN A 211 -27.61 -78.88 -30.68
C GLN A 211 -27.55 -80.37 -30.31
N ASP A 212 -27.72 -80.72 -29.03
CA ASP A 212 -27.72 -82.10 -28.52
C ASP A 212 -29.13 -82.69 -28.26
N SER A 213 -30.20 -82.00 -28.69
CA SER A 213 -31.60 -82.48 -28.66
C SER A 213 -32.14 -82.80 -30.05
#